data_AF-A0A484C6I4-F1
#
_entry.id   AF-A0A484C6I4-F1
#
_cell.length_a   1.000
_cell.length_b   1.000
_cell.length_c   1.000
_cell.angle_alpha   90.00
_cell.angle_beta   90.00
_cell.angle_gamma   90.00
#
_symmetry.space_group_name_H-M   'P 1'
#
loop_
_entity.id
_entity.type
_entity.pdbx_description
1 polymer ?
#
loop_
_entity_poly.entity_id
_entity_poly.type
_entity_poly.pdbx_seq_one_letter_code
_entity_poly.pdbx_strand_id
1 'polypeptide(L)'
;MISVFSIPSNSSCLACVAGSEYLKWVSDFVSNNRHETFSLKNPAGATWKIGDLDDTIYSGEDYEVTGWGKFYLPEKVSMQVVGVVEGISCPCDQLVVMTCCEDRQVYAYDGEKLHLVASSLQQLRDEGIKYPGSRSYYNGEAFKDMVRT
;
A
#
# COMPACT_ATOMS: atom_id res chain seq x y z
N MET A 1 -7.85 -5.03 -24.75
CA MET A 1 -7.93 -4.83 -23.29
C MET A 1 -6.61 -4.16 -22.90
N ILE A 2 -6.62 -2.85 -22.63
CA ILE A 2 -5.39 -2.12 -22.27
C ILE A 2 -5.06 -2.50 -20.82
N SER A 3 -3.86 -3.02 -20.59
CA SER A 3 -3.37 -3.30 -19.24
C SER A 3 -3.20 -1.97 -18.51
N VAL A 4 -4.15 -1.62 -17.65
CA VAL A 4 -4.12 -0.40 -16.82
C VAL A 4 -3.03 -0.42 -15.75
N PHE A 5 -2.27 -1.52 -15.64
CA PHE A 5 -1.18 -1.71 -14.67
C PHE A 5 0.23 -1.51 -15.27
N SER A 6 0.34 -1.15 -16.55
CA SER A 6 1.62 -0.95 -17.22
C SER A 6 2.19 0.45 -16.95
N ILE A 7 3.33 0.52 -16.25
CA ILE A 7 4.00 1.77 -15.84
C ILE A 7 4.78 2.39 -17.03
N PRO A 8 4.73 3.71 -17.28
CA PRO A 8 5.60 4.37 -18.24
C PRO A 8 7.04 4.48 -17.72
N SER A 9 8.04 4.18 -18.56
CA SER A 9 9.46 4.31 -18.24
C SER A 9 10.05 5.60 -18.81
N ASN A 10 10.65 6.46 -17.99
CA ASN A 10 11.60 7.46 -18.48
C ASN A 10 12.70 7.81 -17.46
N SER A 11 13.87 8.18 -17.99
CA SER A 11 15.16 8.14 -17.31
C SER A 11 15.78 9.53 -17.11
N SER A 12 16.03 9.92 -15.85
CA SER A 12 17.27 10.55 -15.34
C SER A 12 17.09 10.95 -13.87
N CYS A 13 18.15 10.80 -13.05
CA CYS A 13 18.08 10.66 -11.58
C CYS A 13 17.03 9.61 -11.15
N LEU A 14 17.23 8.36 -11.60
CA LEU A 14 16.19 7.32 -11.69
C LEU A 14 15.34 7.12 -10.43
N ALA A 15 15.90 7.17 -9.22
CA ALA A 15 15.12 6.84 -8.01
C ALA A 15 14.10 7.94 -7.63
N CYS A 16 14.52 9.22 -7.59
CA CYS A 16 13.69 10.30 -7.08
C CYS A 16 12.62 10.74 -8.09
N VAL A 17 12.95 10.76 -9.39
CA VAL A 17 12.02 11.13 -10.47
C VAL A 17 11.06 9.99 -10.77
N ALA A 18 11.55 8.75 -10.82
CA ALA A 18 10.64 7.61 -11.02
C ALA A 18 9.71 7.41 -9.82
N GLY A 19 10.10 7.87 -8.63
CA GLY A 19 9.25 7.88 -7.46
C GLY A 19 8.09 8.88 -7.58
N SER A 20 8.37 10.14 -7.94
CA SER A 20 7.33 11.15 -8.09
C SER A 20 6.38 10.87 -9.27
N GLU A 21 6.89 10.35 -10.38
CA GLU A 21 6.06 9.89 -11.51
C GLU A 21 5.20 8.68 -11.13
N TYR A 22 5.75 7.75 -10.35
CA TYR A 22 5.00 6.59 -9.87
C TYR A 22 3.85 7.01 -8.95
N LEU A 23 4.10 7.85 -7.94
CA LEU A 23 3.04 8.35 -7.05
C LEU A 23 1.97 9.12 -7.83
N LYS A 24 2.37 9.92 -8.82
CA LYS A 24 1.40 10.59 -9.70
C LYS A 24 0.54 9.58 -10.45
N TRP A 25 1.16 8.57 -11.06
CA TRP A 25 0.44 7.50 -11.75
C TRP A 25 -0.48 6.72 -10.81
N VAL A 26 -0.05 6.41 -9.58
CA VAL A 26 -0.90 5.76 -8.57
C VAL A 26 -2.07 6.66 -8.20
N SER A 27 -1.84 7.96 -8.02
CA SER A 27 -2.91 8.94 -7.74
C SER A 27 -3.93 9.00 -8.87
N ASP A 28 -3.46 9.06 -10.11
CA ASP A 28 -4.32 9.07 -11.28
C ASP A 28 -5.09 7.73 -11.39
N PHE A 29 -4.42 6.61 -11.12
CA PHE A 29 -5.04 5.28 -11.10
C PHE A 29 -6.15 5.18 -10.04
N VAL A 30 -5.88 5.60 -8.79
CA VAL A 30 -6.86 5.57 -7.71
C VAL A 30 -8.04 6.47 -8.05
N SER A 31 -7.78 7.70 -8.52
CA SER A 31 -8.84 8.65 -8.90
C SER A 31 -9.72 8.12 -10.03
N ASN A 32 -9.11 7.53 -11.08
CA ASN A 32 -9.84 7.05 -12.25
C ASN A 32 -10.63 5.76 -12.00
N ASN A 33 -10.23 4.96 -11.01
CA ASN A 33 -10.86 3.67 -10.69
C ASN A 33 -11.50 3.69 -9.29
N ARG A 34 -11.75 4.87 -8.72
CA ARG A 34 -12.29 5.04 -7.36
C ARG A 34 -13.62 4.30 -7.23
N HIS A 35 -13.78 3.53 -6.16
CA HIS A 35 -14.91 2.63 -5.88
C HIS A 35 -15.04 1.40 -6.79
N GLU A 36 -14.18 1.21 -7.78
CA GLU A 36 -14.10 -0.07 -8.46
C GLU A 36 -13.66 -1.16 -7.48
N THR A 37 -14.23 -2.35 -7.65
CA THR A 37 -13.98 -3.49 -6.77
C THR A 37 -13.48 -4.67 -7.59
N PHE A 38 -12.40 -5.28 -7.12
CA PHE A 38 -11.78 -6.44 -7.75
C PHE A 38 -11.78 -7.63 -6.81
N SER A 39 -12.36 -8.74 -7.27
CA SER A 39 -12.21 -10.01 -6.57
C SER A 39 -10.75 -10.44 -6.59
N LEU A 40 -10.20 -10.70 -5.41
CA LEU A 40 -8.85 -11.22 -5.28
C LEU A 40 -8.87 -12.72 -5.51
N LYS A 41 -7.85 -13.24 -6.22
CA LYS A 41 -7.70 -14.69 -6.39
C LYS A 41 -7.30 -15.38 -5.10
N ASN A 42 -6.60 -14.66 -4.22
CA ASN A 42 -6.17 -15.14 -2.92
C ASN A 42 -6.17 -13.97 -1.90
N PRO A 43 -6.70 -14.15 -0.68
CA PRO A 43 -7.53 -15.28 -0.25
C PRO A 43 -8.90 -15.31 -0.96
N ALA A 44 -9.50 -16.50 -1.07
CA ALA A 44 -10.78 -16.68 -1.74
C ALA A 44 -11.91 -15.92 -1.00
N GLY A 45 -12.75 -15.22 -1.75
CA GLY A 45 -13.84 -14.40 -1.20
C GLY A 45 -13.42 -12.98 -0.80
N ALA A 46 -12.13 -12.66 -0.86
CA ALA A 46 -11.66 -11.30 -0.60
C ALA A 46 -11.83 -10.40 -1.82
N THR A 47 -12.06 -9.11 -1.55
CA THR A 47 -12.21 -8.07 -2.58
C THR A 47 -11.34 -6.89 -2.23
N TRP A 48 -10.62 -6.36 -3.23
CA TRP A 48 -9.95 -5.07 -3.12
C TRP A 48 -10.83 -3.99 -3.74
N LYS A 49 -11.25 -3.04 -2.91
CA LYS A 49 -12.01 -1.87 -3.33
C LYS A 49 -11.06 -0.68 -3.41
N ILE A 50 -10.92 -0.09 -4.60
CA ILE A 50 -10.05 1.06 -4.82
C ILE A 50 -10.64 2.29 -4.15
N GLY A 51 -9.78 3.02 -3.46
CA GLY A 51 -10.10 4.27 -2.80
C GLY A 51 -8.85 5.00 -2.33
N ASP A 52 -9.00 6.28 -2.06
CA ASP A 52 -7.99 7.11 -1.41
C ASP A 52 -8.13 7.05 0.13
N LEU A 53 -7.39 7.87 0.85
CA LEU A 53 -7.46 7.93 2.32
C LEU A 53 -8.89 8.25 2.81
N ASP A 54 -9.61 9.11 2.09
CA ASP A 54 -10.96 9.54 2.47
C ASP A 54 -12.01 8.45 2.29
N ASP A 55 -11.70 7.38 1.57
CA ASP A 55 -12.54 6.19 1.46
C ASP A 55 -12.32 5.16 2.58
N THR A 56 -11.44 5.46 3.53
CA THR A 56 -11.12 4.59 4.66
C THR A 56 -11.70 5.11 5.97
N ILE A 57 -11.66 4.30 7.02
CA ILE A 57 -11.98 4.74 8.40
C ILE A 57 -11.05 5.84 8.93
N TYR A 58 -9.93 6.12 8.25
CA TYR A 58 -8.94 7.13 8.60
C TYR A 58 -9.11 8.44 7.78
N SER A 59 -10.29 8.69 7.23
CA SER A 59 -10.56 9.92 6.47
C SER A 59 -10.23 11.17 7.30
N GLY A 60 -9.52 12.11 6.68
CA GLY A 60 -9.02 13.33 7.35
C GLY A 60 -7.82 13.10 8.29
N GLU A 61 -7.29 11.88 8.39
CA GLU A 61 -6.15 11.54 9.25
C GLU A 61 -4.85 11.36 8.44
N ASP A 62 -4.46 12.38 7.66
CA ASP A 62 -3.22 12.35 6.85
C ASP A 62 -1.95 11.99 7.65
N TYR A 63 -1.98 12.27 8.96
CA TYR A 63 -0.90 11.96 9.87
C TYR A 63 -0.72 10.45 10.11
N GLU A 64 -1.76 9.63 9.96
CA GLU A 64 -1.69 8.17 10.07
C GLU A 64 -0.86 7.58 8.92
N VAL A 65 -1.20 7.94 7.67
CA VAL A 65 -0.44 7.49 6.48
C VAL A 65 1.02 7.94 6.57
N THR A 66 1.23 9.18 7.01
CA THR A 66 2.57 9.73 7.26
C THR A 66 3.30 8.95 8.37
N GLY A 67 2.58 8.49 9.39
CA GLY A 67 3.09 7.69 10.49
C GLY A 67 3.50 6.30 10.05
N TRP A 68 2.69 5.63 9.24
CA TRP A 68 2.99 4.31 8.66
C TRP A 68 4.29 4.34 7.86
N GLY A 69 4.47 5.38 7.02
CA GLY A 69 5.70 5.56 6.23
C GLY A 69 6.95 5.91 7.05
N LYS A 70 6.80 6.42 8.28
CA LYS A 70 7.93 6.91 9.10
C LYS A 70 8.34 5.99 10.24
N PHE A 71 7.39 5.26 10.84
CA PHE A 71 7.60 4.59 12.12
C PHE A 71 7.52 3.07 12.02
N TYR A 72 6.87 2.54 10.99
CA TYR A 72 6.73 1.10 10.81
C TYR A 72 7.85 0.52 9.94
N LEU A 73 8.31 1.22 8.91
CA LEU A 73 9.38 0.70 8.06
C LEU A 73 10.77 1.13 8.57
N PRO A 74 11.82 0.31 8.35
CA PRO A 74 13.19 0.63 8.76
C PRO A 74 13.71 1.95 8.16
N GLU A 75 13.29 2.23 6.93
CA GLU A 75 13.57 3.49 6.23
C GLU A 75 12.29 4.30 6.10
N LYS A 76 12.42 5.63 6.13
CA LYS A 76 11.30 6.53 5.90
C LYS A 76 10.92 6.49 4.42
N VAL A 77 9.65 6.20 4.15
CA VAL A 77 9.12 6.09 2.80
C VAL A 77 7.86 6.92 2.63
N SER A 78 7.54 7.23 1.38
CA SER A 78 6.27 7.89 1.03
C SER A 78 5.23 6.84 0.65
N MET A 79 4.17 6.74 1.44
CA MET A 79 3.06 5.81 1.20
C MET A 79 1.87 6.51 0.57
N GLN A 80 1.16 5.79 -0.29
CA GLN A 80 -0.10 6.22 -0.86
C GLN A 80 -1.15 5.11 -0.71
N VAL A 81 -2.31 5.47 -0.14
CA VAL A 81 -3.47 4.57 -0.03
C VAL A 81 -3.99 4.27 -1.43
N VAL A 82 -4.26 2.98 -1.67
CA VAL A 82 -4.83 2.48 -2.94
C VAL A 82 -6.15 1.72 -2.72
N GLY A 83 -6.65 1.70 -1.49
CA GLY A 83 -7.98 1.21 -1.15
C GLY A 83 -8.00 0.31 0.08
N VAL A 84 -9.04 -0.50 0.19
CA VAL A 84 -9.26 -1.43 1.31
C VAL A 84 -9.50 -2.84 0.80
N VAL A 85 -9.12 -3.83 1.60
CA VAL A 85 -9.47 -5.23 1.37
C VAL A 85 -10.59 -5.63 2.32
N GLU A 86 -11.65 -6.19 1.73
CA GLU A 86 -12.81 -6.73 2.42
C GLU A 86 -12.87 -8.25 2.22
N GLY A 87 -13.70 -8.93 3.01
CA GLY A 87 -13.91 -10.39 2.89
C GLY A 87 -12.83 -11.25 3.54
N ILE A 88 -11.96 -10.66 4.36
CA ILE A 88 -10.99 -11.35 5.22
C ILE A 88 -11.27 -11.05 6.69
N SER A 89 -10.99 -12.01 7.56
CA SER A 89 -10.99 -11.76 9.00
C SER A 89 -9.65 -11.11 9.36
N CYS A 90 -9.70 -9.86 9.82
CA CYS A 90 -8.55 -9.15 10.36
C CYS A 90 -8.92 -8.51 11.72
N PRO A 91 -7.94 -8.13 12.55
CA PRO A 91 -8.19 -7.58 13.89
C PRO A 91 -8.93 -6.24 13.90
N CYS A 92 -8.92 -5.52 12.77
CA CYS A 92 -9.54 -4.22 12.58
C CYS A 92 -10.77 -4.27 11.66
N ASP A 93 -11.53 -3.18 11.62
CA ASP A 93 -12.71 -3.05 10.76
C ASP A 93 -12.37 -2.94 9.26
N GLN A 94 -11.18 -2.44 8.91
CA GLN A 94 -10.73 -2.29 7.52
C GLN A 94 -9.23 -2.56 7.34
N LEU A 95 -8.89 -3.51 6.47
CA LEU A 95 -7.51 -3.72 6.04
C LEU A 95 -7.14 -2.69 4.95
N VAL A 96 -6.42 -1.63 5.32
CA VAL A 96 -6.04 -0.54 4.40
C VAL A 96 -4.83 -0.96 3.58
N VAL A 97 -4.93 -0.87 2.25
CA VAL A 97 -3.87 -1.21 1.31
C VAL A 97 -3.21 0.06 0.79
N MET A 98 -1.89 0.06 0.78
CA MET A 98 -1.07 1.18 0.33
C MET A 98 0.11 0.69 -0.50
N THR A 99 0.64 1.57 -1.33
CA THR A 99 1.89 1.33 -2.06
C THR A 99 2.96 2.32 -1.64
N CYS A 100 4.20 1.87 -1.68
CA CYS A 100 5.38 2.66 -1.36
C CYS A 100 6.07 3.12 -2.65
N CYS A 101 6.48 4.38 -2.68
CA CYS A 101 7.11 5.02 -3.83
C CYS A 101 8.47 4.39 -4.18
N GLU A 102 9.26 4.09 -3.15
CA GLU A 102 10.67 3.72 -3.23
C GLU A 102 10.85 2.28 -3.72
N ASP A 103 10.00 1.36 -3.29
CA ASP A 103 10.10 -0.07 -3.62
C ASP A 103 8.93 -0.61 -4.47
N ARG A 104 7.88 0.19 -4.67
CA ARG A 104 6.63 -0.16 -5.38
C ARG A 104 5.89 -1.36 -4.80
N GLN A 105 6.24 -1.75 -3.57
CA GLN A 105 5.62 -2.85 -2.87
C GLN A 105 4.30 -2.42 -2.28
N VAL A 106 3.45 -3.42 -2.05
CA VAL A 106 2.11 -3.23 -1.52
C VAL A 106 2.09 -3.70 -0.07
N TYR A 107 1.69 -2.78 0.78
CA TYR A 107 1.57 -2.98 2.20
C TYR A 107 0.10 -2.94 2.62
N ALA A 108 -0.26 -3.70 3.65
CA ALA A 108 -1.58 -3.70 4.23
C ALA A 108 -1.50 -3.42 5.74
N TYR A 109 -2.25 -2.43 6.20
CA TYR A 109 -2.33 -2.06 7.60
C TYR A 109 -3.58 -2.67 8.24
N ASP A 110 -3.38 -3.44 9.32
CA ASP A 110 -4.44 -4.17 10.00
C ASP A 110 -4.84 -3.57 11.37
N GLY A 111 -4.56 -2.28 11.56
CA GLY A 111 -4.84 -1.55 12.81
C GLY A 111 -3.72 -1.65 13.85
N GLU A 112 -2.80 -2.61 13.73
CA GLU A 112 -1.65 -2.74 14.63
C GLU A 112 -0.32 -2.85 13.90
N LYS A 113 -0.31 -3.48 12.73
CA LYS A 113 0.90 -3.85 11.99
C LYS A 113 0.76 -3.53 10.52
N LEU A 114 1.89 -3.24 9.91
CA LEU A 114 2.02 -3.10 8.48
C LEU A 114 2.55 -4.41 7.89
N HIS A 115 1.82 -5.02 6.97
CA HIS A 115 2.16 -6.30 6.35
C HIS A 115 2.58 -6.10 4.90
N LEU A 116 3.72 -6.65 4.50
CA LEU A 116 4.08 -6.74 3.09
C LEU A 116 3.26 -7.85 2.43
N VAL A 117 2.25 -7.47 1.65
CA VAL A 117 1.22 -8.38 1.12
C VAL A 117 1.37 -8.70 -0.37
N ALA A 118 2.00 -7.83 -1.16
CA ALA A 118 2.36 -8.08 -2.55
C ALA A 118 3.59 -7.26 -2.97
N SER A 119 4.31 -7.71 -3.99
CA SER A 119 5.49 -7.02 -4.52
C SER A 119 5.17 -5.86 -5.46
N SER A 120 3.93 -5.77 -5.95
CA SER A 120 3.45 -4.70 -6.83
C SER A 120 1.92 -4.67 -6.91
N LEU A 121 1.35 -3.57 -7.39
CA LEU A 121 -0.10 -3.46 -7.68
C LEU A 121 -0.54 -4.44 -8.77
N GLN A 122 0.34 -4.78 -9.71
CA GLN A 122 0.06 -5.80 -10.71
C GLN A 122 -0.06 -7.19 -10.06
N GLN A 123 0.85 -7.55 -9.15
CA GLN A 123 0.73 -8.80 -8.41
C GLN A 123 -0.52 -8.83 -7.53
N LEU A 124 -0.83 -7.73 -6.83
CA LEU A 124 -2.07 -7.58 -6.07
C LEU A 124 -3.30 -7.91 -6.94
N ARG A 125 -3.32 -7.41 -8.18
CA ARG A 125 -4.40 -7.67 -9.12
C ARG A 125 -4.42 -9.12 -9.63
N ASP A 126 -3.28 -9.62 -10.06
CA ASP A 126 -3.18 -10.87 -10.81
C ASP A 126 -3.18 -12.10 -9.90
N GLU A 127 -2.65 -11.98 -8.69
CA GLU A 127 -2.45 -13.09 -7.75
C GLU A 127 -3.19 -12.88 -6.41
N GLY A 128 -3.51 -11.64 -6.05
CA GLY A 128 -4.14 -11.29 -4.79
C GLY A 128 -3.14 -10.84 -3.72
N ILE A 129 -3.52 -10.97 -2.46
CA ILE A 129 -2.68 -10.66 -1.31
C ILE A 129 -2.24 -11.93 -0.59
N LYS A 130 -1.06 -11.85 0.03
CA LYS A 130 -0.66 -12.78 1.08
C LYS A 130 -0.91 -12.13 2.43
N TYR A 131 -1.96 -12.55 3.13
CA TYR A 131 -2.30 -12.03 4.46
C TYR A 131 -2.44 -13.18 5.49
N PRO A 132 -1.79 -13.10 6.67
CA PRO A 132 -0.77 -12.10 7.03
C PRO A 132 0.44 -12.14 6.08
N GLY A 133 1.12 -11.00 5.98
CA GLY A 133 2.20 -10.75 5.01
C GLY A 133 3.41 -11.67 5.16
N SER A 134 4.29 -11.65 4.15
CA SER A 134 5.60 -12.34 4.25
C SER A 134 6.52 -11.71 5.29
N ARG A 135 6.35 -10.41 5.52
CA ARG A 135 6.98 -9.62 6.57
C ARG A 135 5.91 -8.73 7.19
N SER A 136 6.03 -8.52 8.50
CA SER A 136 5.16 -7.64 9.25
C SER A 136 6.02 -6.70 10.07
N TYR A 137 5.60 -5.45 10.14
CA TYR A 137 6.30 -4.38 10.82
C TYR A 137 5.39 -3.80 11.91
N TYR A 138 5.97 -3.49 13.05
CA TYR A 138 5.31 -2.93 14.22
C TYR A 138 5.59 -1.42 14.30
N ASN A 139 4.77 -0.70 15.07
CA ASN A 139 5.10 0.69 15.36
C ASN A 139 6.42 0.76 16.15
N GLY A 140 7.37 1.56 15.67
CA GLY A 140 8.67 1.76 16.30
C GLY A 140 9.77 0.83 15.80
N GLU A 141 9.50 -0.03 14.80
CA GLU A 141 10.54 -0.84 14.13
C GLU A 141 11.70 0.03 13.63
N ALA A 142 11.41 1.23 13.15
CA ALA A 142 12.40 2.20 12.68
C ALA A 142 13.47 2.57 13.73
N PHE A 143 13.23 2.29 15.01
CA PHE A 143 14.13 2.63 16.11
C PHE A 143 14.80 1.42 16.76
N LYS A 144 14.60 0.20 16.23
CA LYS A 144 15.16 -1.02 16.83
C LYS A 144 16.68 -1.00 16.97
N ASP A 145 17.37 -0.36 16.02
CA ASP A 145 18.83 -0.28 15.99
C ASP A 145 19.37 1.01 16.62
N MET A 146 18.52 1.81 17.29
CA MET A 146 18.95 3.01 17.98
C MET A 146 19.60 2.65 19.32
N VAL A 147 20.85 2.16 19.27
CA VAL A 147 21.67 1.91 20.46
C VAL A 147 22.08 3.27 21.05
N ARG A 148 21.75 3.51 22.33
CA ARG A 148 22.26 4.68 23.05
C ARG A 148 23.78 4.55 23.21
N THR A 149 24.53 5.39 22.50
CA THR A 149 25.97 5.59 22.74
C THR A 149 26.19 6.45 23.99
#